data_AF-A0A673LSD2-F1
#
_entry.id   AF-A0A673LSD2-F1
#
_cell.length_a   1.000
_cell.length_b   1.000
_cell.length_c   1.000
_cell.angle_alpha   90.00
_cell.angle_beta   90.00
_cell.angle_gamma   90.00
#
_symmetry.space_group_name_H-M   'P 1'
#
loop_
_entity.id
_entity.type
_entity.pdbx_description
1 polymer ?
#
loop_
_entity_poly.entity_id
_entity_poly.type
_entity_poly.pdbx_seq_one_letter_code
_entity_poly.pdbx_strand_id
1 'polypeptide(L)'
;MSCYDCCIRCLGAVPYTSLLATLLCYTGVALFCGGGHEALTHTRTFVELYFARDVQDFIVLADFIKYFQYVIYGLASFFFLYGLLLLAEGFYTTSAVKQTFGEFRSTKFGRCLSLTFIILTYVLAVIWLVVFGFTAIPVLFFINMESSCHKVNILSETTLFNQQARVCMDARMYGFLPWNAVPGIVCGNTLANICKTPEFYVTYDLYICAFAGAGITLLALFIYVVATTYNYAVLRFLGRKGIRC
;
A
#
# COMPACT_ATOMS: atom_id res chain seq x y z
N MET A 1 -7.36 -19.08 -43.57
CA MET A 1 -7.53 -18.83 -42.12
C MET A 1 -8.28 -17.52 -41.96
N SER A 2 -9.44 -17.54 -41.31
CA SER A 2 -10.33 -16.38 -41.20
C SER A 2 -9.77 -15.36 -40.21
N CYS A 3 -9.98 -14.06 -40.46
CA CYS A 3 -9.52 -12.97 -39.57
C CYS A 3 -10.13 -13.10 -38.14
N TYR A 4 -11.32 -13.70 -38.06
CA TYR A 4 -12.01 -14.02 -36.81
C TYR A 4 -11.27 -15.06 -35.95
N ASP A 5 -10.71 -16.11 -36.56
CA ASP A 5 -9.94 -17.13 -35.83
C ASP A 5 -8.62 -16.59 -35.29
N CYS A 6 -8.02 -15.64 -36.01
CA CYS A 6 -6.83 -14.91 -35.55
C CYS A 6 -7.16 -14.03 -34.34
N CYS A 7 -8.29 -13.32 -34.38
CA CYS A 7 -8.74 -12.46 -33.28
C CYS A 7 -9.05 -13.26 -32.01
N ILE A 8 -9.75 -14.40 -32.13
CA ILE A 8 -10.02 -15.30 -30.99
C ILE A 8 -8.73 -15.88 -30.40
N ARG A 9 -7.75 -16.23 -31.24
CA ARG A 9 -6.43 -16.69 -30.76
C ARG A 9 -5.67 -15.59 -30.03
N CYS A 10 -5.72 -14.34 -30.51
CA CYS A 10 -5.10 -13.20 -29.85
C CYS A 10 -5.78 -12.84 -28.52
N LEU A 11 -7.11 -12.90 -28.45
CA LEU A 11 -7.89 -12.71 -27.21
C LEU A 11 -7.59 -13.80 -26.19
N GLY A 12 -7.51 -15.06 -26.61
CA GLY A 12 -7.12 -16.18 -25.74
C GLY A 12 -5.66 -16.16 -25.29
N ALA A 13 -4.81 -15.33 -25.90
CA ALA A 13 -3.40 -15.18 -25.56
C ALA A 13 -3.11 -14.12 -24.49
N VAL A 14 -4.13 -13.34 -24.10
CA VAL A 14 -3.98 -12.31 -23.06
C VAL A 14 -3.96 -12.97 -21.67
N PRO A 15 -2.95 -12.70 -20.83
CA PRO A 15 -2.92 -13.16 -19.44
C PRO A 15 -3.87 -12.31 -18.58
N TYR A 16 -5.18 -12.57 -18.67
CA TYR A 16 -6.20 -11.78 -17.98
C TYR A 16 -5.95 -11.63 -16.47
N THR A 17 -5.43 -12.67 -15.83
CA THR A 17 -5.08 -12.66 -14.40
C THR A 17 -3.90 -11.72 -14.10
N SER A 18 -2.84 -11.76 -14.91
CA SER A 18 -1.68 -10.87 -14.76
C SER A 18 -2.03 -9.43 -15.12
N LEU A 19 -2.90 -9.23 -16.11
CA LEU A 19 -3.42 -7.90 -16.46
C LEU A 19 -4.22 -7.30 -15.30
N LEU A 20 -5.16 -8.07 -14.73
CA LEU A 20 -5.94 -7.63 -13.56
C LEU A 20 -5.02 -7.33 -12.37
N ALA A 21 -4.04 -8.19 -12.09
CA ALA A 21 -3.06 -7.96 -11.03
C ALA A 21 -2.27 -6.67 -11.27
N THR A 22 -1.90 -6.36 -12.52
CA THR A 22 -1.19 -5.12 -12.87
C THR A 22 -2.04 -3.89 -12.59
N LEU A 23 -3.31 -3.91 -12.99
CA LEU A 23 -4.23 -2.81 -12.74
C LEU A 23 -4.43 -2.59 -11.24
N LEU A 24 -4.66 -3.66 -10.48
CA LEU A 24 -4.78 -3.59 -9.02
C LEU A 24 -3.49 -3.11 -8.36
N CYS A 25 -2.33 -3.55 -8.85
CA CYS A 25 -1.05 -3.09 -8.32
C CYS A 25 -0.86 -1.60 -8.54
N TYR A 26 -1.19 -1.08 -9.73
CA TYR A 26 -1.04 0.34 -10.04
C TYR A 26 -2.04 1.20 -9.27
N THR A 27 -3.30 0.77 -9.15
CA THR A 27 -4.29 1.50 -8.36
C THR A 27 -3.93 1.49 -6.88
N GLY A 28 -3.52 0.34 -6.34
CA GLY A 28 -3.11 0.19 -4.95
C GLY A 28 -1.90 1.06 -4.62
N VAL A 29 -0.85 1.02 -5.45
CA VAL A 29 0.37 1.82 -5.25
C VAL A 29 0.06 3.31 -5.43
N ALA A 30 -0.76 3.71 -6.41
CA ALA A 30 -1.16 5.10 -6.59
C ALA A 30 -1.93 5.64 -5.36
N LEU A 31 -2.86 4.86 -4.80
CA LEU A 31 -3.58 5.22 -3.58
C LEU A 31 -2.66 5.29 -2.37
N PHE A 32 -1.77 4.32 -2.21
CA PHE A 32 -0.80 4.29 -1.10
C PHE A 32 0.16 5.47 -1.18
N CYS A 33 0.77 5.70 -2.34
CA CYS A 33 1.75 6.75 -2.55
C CYS A 33 1.11 8.14 -2.53
N GLY A 34 -0.01 8.34 -3.22
CA GLY A 34 -0.73 9.61 -3.25
C GLY A 34 -1.34 9.95 -1.90
N GLY A 35 -2.12 9.03 -1.32
CA GLY A 35 -2.72 9.20 0.00
C GLY A 35 -1.67 9.36 1.10
N GLY A 36 -0.59 8.57 1.06
CA GLY A 36 0.51 8.68 2.01
C GLY A 36 1.29 9.99 1.89
N HIS A 37 1.54 10.48 0.67
CA HIS A 37 2.26 11.75 0.45
C HIS A 37 1.48 12.93 1.03
N GLU A 38 0.20 13.04 0.66
CA GLU A 38 -0.68 14.10 1.15
C GLU A 38 -0.92 13.97 2.66
N ALA A 39 -1.16 12.76 3.16
CA ALA A 39 -1.36 12.52 4.60
C ALA A 39 -0.17 12.98 5.43
N LEU A 40 1.05 12.70 4.98
CA LEU A 40 2.27 13.14 5.67
C LEU A 40 2.43 14.66 5.64
N THR A 41 2.11 15.31 4.50
CA THR A 41 2.14 16.77 4.39
C THR A 41 1.13 17.42 5.34
N HIS A 42 -0.10 16.89 5.41
CA HIS A 42 -1.12 17.39 6.34
C HIS A 42 -0.79 17.10 7.80
N THR A 43 -0.20 15.94 8.09
CA THR A 43 0.25 15.56 9.45
C THR A 43 1.27 16.54 10.00
N ARG A 44 2.16 17.07 9.15
CA ARG A 44 3.12 18.10 9.54
C ARG A 44 2.41 19.33 10.12
N THR A 45 1.46 19.87 9.37
CA THR A 45 0.68 21.05 9.77
C THR A 45 -0.20 20.74 10.97
N PHE A 46 -0.79 19.54 11.03
CA PHE A 46 -1.62 19.09 12.16
C PHE A 46 -0.84 19.03 13.47
N VAL A 47 0.37 18.44 13.46
CA VAL A 47 1.22 18.39 14.65
C VAL A 47 1.70 19.78 15.06
N GLU A 48 2.06 20.63 14.10
CA GLU A 48 2.48 22.01 14.33
C GLU A 48 1.39 22.86 15.02
N LEU A 49 0.13 22.70 14.59
CA LEU A 49 -0.98 23.49 15.14
C LEU A 49 -1.45 23.01 16.51
N TYR A 50 -1.38 21.70 16.79
CA TYR A 50 -2.09 21.11 17.92
C TYR A 50 -1.22 20.41 18.98
N PHE A 51 -0.03 19.94 18.64
CA PHE A 51 0.77 19.06 19.54
C PHE A 51 2.16 19.59 19.88
N ALA A 52 2.82 20.30 18.96
CA ALA A 52 4.17 20.83 19.17
C ALA A 52 4.15 22.34 19.45
N ARG A 53 4.85 22.78 20.50
CA ARG A 53 5.08 24.22 20.78
C ARG A 53 6.54 24.64 20.61
N ASP A 54 7.47 23.69 20.64
CA ASP A 54 8.90 23.94 20.52
C ASP A 54 9.43 23.67 19.11
N VAL A 55 10.33 24.55 18.65
CA VAL A 55 10.89 24.54 17.28
C VAL A 55 11.83 23.35 17.05
N GLN A 56 12.46 22.79 18.09
CA GLN A 56 13.41 21.68 17.95
C GLN A 56 12.75 20.34 17.62
N ASP A 57 11.58 20.03 18.21
CA ASP A 57 10.85 18.79 17.92
C ASP A 57 10.28 18.78 16.50
N PHE A 58 10.02 19.98 15.94
CA PHE A 58 9.56 20.16 14.58
C PHE A 58 10.62 19.81 13.53
N ILE A 59 11.91 20.07 13.79
CA ILE A 59 13.00 19.77 12.85
C ILE A 59 13.09 18.26 12.61
N VAL A 60 13.07 17.47 13.69
CA VAL A 60 13.16 16.01 13.62
C VAL A 60 11.95 15.41 12.90
N LEU A 61 10.74 15.90 13.20
CA LEU A 61 9.52 15.45 12.52
C LEU A 61 9.50 15.82 11.03
N ALA A 62 9.92 17.03 10.69
CA ALA A 62 9.95 17.50 9.31
C ALA A 62 10.96 16.69 8.46
N ASP A 63 12.10 16.33 9.01
CA ASP A 63 13.09 15.49 8.33
C ASP A 63 12.62 14.05 8.17
N PHE A 64 11.95 13.51 9.19
CA PHE A 64 11.30 12.19 9.09
C PHE A 64 10.27 12.17 7.96
N ILE A 65 9.35 13.15 7.93
CA ILE A 65 8.32 13.25 6.89
C ILE A 65 8.94 13.33 5.48
N LYS A 66 9.98 14.15 5.29
CA LYS A 66 10.69 14.24 4.00
C LYS A 66 11.28 12.90 3.58
N TYR A 67 11.91 12.17 4.50
CA TYR A 67 12.48 10.86 4.21
C TYR A 67 11.42 9.87 3.69
N PHE A 68 10.25 9.82 4.33
CA PHE A 68 9.14 8.98 3.88
C PHE A 68 8.60 9.41 2.51
N GLN A 69 8.52 10.70 2.22
CA GLN A 69 8.11 11.19 0.90
C GLN A 69 9.10 10.74 -0.21
N TYR A 70 10.41 10.80 0.04
CA TYR A 70 11.40 10.27 -0.92
C TYR A 70 11.25 8.76 -1.15
N VAL A 71 11.00 8.00 -0.08
CA VAL A 71 10.73 6.56 -0.19
C VAL A 71 9.47 6.29 -1.03
N ILE A 72 8.41 7.08 -0.83
CA ILE A 72 7.15 6.97 -1.60
C ILE A 72 7.40 7.17 -3.10
N TYR A 73 8.19 8.17 -3.50
CA TYR A 73 8.51 8.41 -4.91
C TYR A 73 9.35 7.27 -5.53
N GLY A 74 10.29 6.73 -4.76
CA GLY A 74 11.07 5.56 -5.15
C GLY A 74 10.19 4.33 -5.35
N LEU A 75 9.27 4.07 -4.43
CA LEU A 75 8.32 2.96 -4.49
C LEU A 75 7.40 3.07 -5.70
N ALA A 76 6.83 4.25 -5.97
CA ALA A 76 5.96 4.47 -7.12
C ALA A 76 6.67 4.11 -8.44
N SER A 77 7.92 4.57 -8.60
CA SER A 77 8.73 4.29 -9.78
C SER A 77 9.09 2.81 -9.90
N PHE A 78 9.49 2.18 -8.79
CA PHE A 78 9.83 0.77 -8.74
C PHE A 78 8.66 -0.13 -9.12
N PHE A 79 7.49 0.07 -8.50
CA PHE A 79 6.30 -0.74 -8.78
C PHE A 79 5.75 -0.54 -10.19
N PHE A 80 5.88 0.66 -10.75
CA PHE A 80 5.53 0.90 -12.15
C PHE A 80 6.39 0.06 -13.10
N LEU A 81 7.72 0.12 -12.96
CA LEU A 81 8.62 -0.68 -13.80
C LEU A 81 8.46 -2.19 -13.55
N TYR A 82 8.33 -2.58 -12.29
CA TYR A 82 8.17 -3.98 -11.91
C TYR A 82 6.85 -4.58 -12.40
N GLY A 83 5.75 -3.83 -12.33
CA GLY A 83 4.45 -4.24 -12.87
C GLY A 83 4.50 -4.45 -14.39
N LEU A 84 5.19 -3.59 -15.14
CA LEU A 84 5.40 -3.79 -16.58
C LEU A 84 6.20 -5.06 -16.87
N LEU A 85 7.26 -5.32 -16.09
CA LEU A 85 8.07 -6.54 -16.24
C LEU A 85 7.26 -7.80 -15.93
N LEU A 86 6.44 -7.79 -14.88
CA LEU A 86 5.56 -8.92 -14.54
C LEU A 86 4.46 -9.12 -15.57
N LEU A 87 3.89 -8.05 -16.12
CA LEU A 87 2.91 -8.14 -17.19
C LEU A 87 3.53 -8.74 -18.45
N ALA A 88 4.73 -8.28 -18.84
CA ALA A 88 5.49 -8.84 -19.96
C ALA A 88 5.78 -10.33 -19.73
N GLU A 89 6.21 -10.71 -18.52
CA GLU A 89 6.44 -12.11 -18.14
C GLU A 89 5.16 -12.95 -18.28
N GLY A 90 4.01 -12.42 -17.86
CA GLY A 90 2.71 -13.07 -18.02
C GLY A 90 2.38 -13.34 -19.49
N PHE A 91 2.65 -12.40 -20.39
CA PHE A 91 2.49 -12.62 -21.83
C PHE A 91 3.46 -13.70 -22.36
N TYR A 92 4.73 -13.69 -21.93
CA TYR A 92 5.74 -14.66 -22.36
C TYR A 92 5.53 -16.07 -21.80
N THR A 93 4.90 -16.21 -20.63
CA THR A 93 4.64 -17.50 -19.99
C THR A 93 3.30 -18.11 -20.35
N THR A 94 2.37 -17.32 -20.88
CA THR A 94 1.06 -17.82 -21.34
C THR A 94 1.21 -18.83 -22.47
N SER A 95 0.59 -19.99 -22.31
CA SER A 95 0.71 -21.15 -23.21
C SER A 95 0.24 -20.87 -24.64
N ALA A 96 -0.74 -19.98 -24.82
CA ALA A 96 -1.26 -19.58 -26.13
C ALA A 96 -0.25 -18.78 -26.98
N VAL A 97 0.60 -17.94 -26.36
CA VAL A 97 1.65 -17.20 -27.08
C VAL A 97 2.76 -18.14 -27.54
N LYS A 98 3.14 -19.12 -26.71
CA LYS A 98 4.14 -20.15 -27.06
C LYS A 98 3.69 -21.10 -28.17
N GLN A 99 2.40 -21.40 -28.28
CA GLN A 99 1.87 -22.18 -29.40
C GLN A 99 1.91 -21.41 -30.74
N THR A 100 1.94 -20.08 -30.70
CA THR A 100 1.86 -19.22 -31.89
C THR A 100 3.24 -18.82 -32.41
N PHE A 101 4.22 -18.59 -31.52
CA PHE A 101 5.59 -18.18 -31.88
C PHE A 101 6.61 -19.32 -31.94
N GLY A 102 6.18 -20.57 -31.78
CA GLY A 102 7.05 -21.74 -31.71
C GLY A 102 7.78 -21.85 -30.37
N GLU A 103 8.29 -23.05 -30.07
CA GLU A 103 9.15 -23.28 -28.91
C GLU A 103 10.44 -22.45 -29.05
N PHE A 104 10.43 -21.21 -28.55
CA PHE A 104 11.67 -20.48 -28.27
C PHE A 104 12.41 -21.22 -27.15
N ARG A 105 13.18 -22.20 -27.59
CA ARG A 105 14.02 -23.11 -26.84
C ARG A 105 15.21 -22.33 -26.25
N SER A 106 14.98 -21.62 -25.16
CA SER A 106 16.05 -21.22 -24.21
C SER A 106 15.81 -21.91 -22.87
N THR A 107 16.07 -23.22 -22.88
CA THR A 107 15.44 -24.26 -22.05
C THR A 107 15.87 -24.32 -20.58
N LYS A 108 16.75 -23.43 -20.12
CA LYS A 108 17.18 -23.33 -18.71
C LYS A 108 17.16 -21.89 -18.19
N PHE A 109 17.63 -20.94 -18.98
CA PHE A 109 17.71 -19.53 -18.57
C PHE A 109 16.33 -18.90 -18.37
N GLY A 110 15.38 -19.10 -19.29
CA GLY A 110 14.01 -18.58 -19.14
C GLY A 110 13.25 -19.19 -17.94
N ARG A 111 13.54 -20.44 -17.58
CA ARG A 111 12.98 -21.08 -16.37
C ARG A 111 13.59 -20.53 -15.09
N CYS A 112 14.90 -20.24 -15.12
CA CYS A 112 15.57 -19.57 -14.00
C CYS A 112 14.99 -18.16 -13.82
N LEU A 113 14.84 -17.40 -14.90
CA LEU A 113 14.30 -16.05 -14.88
C LEU A 113 12.86 -16.00 -14.34
N SER A 114 11.96 -16.85 -14.82
CA SER A 114 10.58 -16.93 -14.30
C SER A 114 10.55 -17.32 -12.81
N LEU A 115 11.42 -18.25 -12.39
CA LEU A 115 11.57 -18.60 -10.96
C LEU A 115 12.10 -17.43 -10.12
N THR A 116 13.04 -16.63 -10.65
CA THR A 116 13.51 -15.42 -9.95
C THR A 116 12.40 -14.40 -9.78
N PHE A 117 11.55 -14.18 -10.79
CA PHE A 117 10.38 -13.29 -10.67
C PHE A 117 9.42 -13.79 -9.59
N ILE A 118 9.10 -15.08 -9.55
CA ILE A 118 8.23 -15.68 -8.51
C ILE A 118 8.80 -15.43 -7.11
N ILE A 119 10.09 -15.69 -6.90
CA ILE A 119 10.74 -15.50 -5.59
C ILE A 119 10.74 -14.02 -5.21
N LEU A 120 11.08 -13.12 -6.14
CA LEU A 120 11.07 -11.68 -5.90
C LEU A 120 9.67 -11.18 -5.55
N THR A 121 8.63 -11.57 -6.30
CA THR A 121 7.25 -11.18 -6.01
C THR A 121 6.80 -11.69 -4.65
N TYR A 122 7.19 -12.91 -4.27
CA TYR A 122 6.89 -13.48 -2.96
C TYR A 122 7.54 -12.69 -1.83
N VAL A 123 8.84 -12.37 -1.93
CA VAL A 123 9.54 -11.54 -0.95
C VAL A 123 8.90 -10.16 -0.85
N LEU A 124 8.54 -9.54 -1.99
CA LEU A 124 7.83 -8.27 -2.02
C LEU A 124 6.46 -8.37 -1.34
N ALA A 125 5.70 -9.45 -1.54
CA ALA A 125 4.42 -9.66 -0.86
C ALA A 125 4.58 -9.72 0.67
N VAL A 126 5.62 -10.40 1.16
CA VAL A 126 5.92 -10.46 2.61
C VAL A 126 6.31 -9.09 3.16
N ILE A 127 7.17 -8.35 2.45
CA ILE A 127 7.53 -6.98 2.82
C ILE A 127 6.27 -6.10 2.85
N TRP A 128 5.39 -6.25 1.86
CA TRP A 128 4.19 -5.42 1.75
C TRP A 128 3.12 -5.78 2.78
N LEU A 129 3.10 -7.02 3.27
CA LEU A 129 2.29 -7.41 4.43
C LEU A 129 2.72 -6.63 5.68
N VAL A 130 4.03 -6.49 5.87
CA VAL A 130 4.59 -5.69 6.97
C VAL A 130 4.23 -4.20 6.79
N VAL A 131 4.35 -3.66 5.58
CA VAL A 131 3.90 -2.29 5.26
C VAL A 131 2.42 -2.10 5.58
N PHE A 132 1.56 -3.03 5.17
CA PHE A 132 0.13 -3.00 5.47
C PHE A 132 -0.16 -3.01 6.98
N GLY A 133 0.63 -3.76 7.77
CA GLY A 133 0.54 -3.72 9.22
C GLY A 133 0.94 -2.37 9.82
N PHE A 134 2.03 -1.78 9.35
CA PHE A 134 2.50 -0.48 9.86
C PHE A 134 1.60 0.68 9.44
N THR A 135 0.97 0.63 8.27
CA THR A 135 0.03 1.68 7.82
C THR A 135 -1.26 1.70 8.62
N ALA A 136 -1.58 0.63 9.35
CA ALA A 136 -2.71 0.61 10.28
C ALA A 136 -2.48 1.52 11.50
N ILE A 137 -1.22 1.77 11.91
CA ILE A 137 -0.90 2.58 13.11
C ILE A 137 -1.49 3.99 13.04
N PRO A 138 -1.24 4.80 11.98
CA PRO A 138 -1.84 6.13 11.88
C PRO A 138 -3.37 6.07 11.78
N VAL A 139 -3.95 5.09 11.08
CA VAL A 139 -5.42 4.93 11.01
C VAL A 139 -6.00 4.68 12.41
N LEU A 140 -5.37 3.80 13.19
CA LEU A 140 -5.77 3.51 14.56
C LEU A 140 -5.65 4.76 15.46
N PHE A 141 -4.63 5.60 15.26
CA PHE A 141 -4.49 6.87 15.98
C PHE A 141 -5.72 7.76 15.77
N PHE A 142 -6.14 7.99 14.52
CA PHE A 142 -7.27 8.85 14.21
C PHE A 142 -8.62 8.25 14.68
N ILE A 143 -8.82 6.93 14.57
CA ILE A 143 -10.00 6.25 15.13
C ILE A 143 -10.07 6.43 16.66
N ASN A 144 -8.94 6.26 17.34
CA ASN A 144 -8.88 6.45 18.80
C ASN A 144 -9.15 7.90 19.19
N MET A 145 -8.66 8.86 18.39
CA MET A 145 -8.91 10.28 18.60
C MET A 145 -10.39 10.64 18.43
N GLU A 146 -11.04 10.16 17.37
CA GLU A 146 -12.49 10.33 17.14
C GLU A 146 -13.31 9.74 18.30
N SER A 147 -12.99 8.52 18.73
CA SER A 147 -13.67 7.86 19.85
C SER A 147 -13.53 8.64 21.16
N SER A 148 -12.36 9.27 21.36
CA SER A 148 -12.06 10.09 22.53
C SER A 148 -12.83 11.42 22.48
N CYS A 149 -12.91 12.04 21.30
CA CYS A 149 -13.71 13.24 21.05
C CYS A 149 -15.20 13.01 21.32
N HIS A 150 -15.75 11.87 20.90
CA HIS A 150 -17.14 11.53 21.18
C HIS A 150 -17.42 11.40 22.69
N LYS A 151 -16.53 10.72 23.43
CA LYS A 151 -16.61 10.62 24.91
C LYS A 151 -16.55 11.98 25.59
N VAL A 152 -15.67 12.86 25.10
CA VAL A 152 -15.53 14.23 25.60
C VAL A 152 -16.82 15.05 25.38
N ASN A 153 -17.46 14.93 24.22
CA ASN A 153 -18.69 15.67 23.91
C ASN A 153 -19.86 15.26 24.84
N ILE A 154 -20.04 13.95 25.06
CA ILE A 154 -21.06 13.41 25.99
C ILE A 154 -20.81 13.88 27.43
N LEU A 155 -19.56 13.87 27.89
CA LEU A 155 -19.22 14.33 29.23
C LEU A 155 -19.42 15.85 29.41
N SER A 156 -19.27 16.63 28.34
CA SER A 156 -19.52 18.07 28.36
C SER A 156 -21.00 18.41 28.58
N GLU A 157 -21.89 17.61 27.97
CA GLU A 157 -23.35 17.80 28.06
C GLU A 157 -23.90 17.39 29.43
N THR A 158 -23.22 16.50 30.15
CA THR A 158 -23.66 15.98 31.46
C THR A 158 -23.16 16.80 32.66
N THR A 159 -22.60 17.99 32.45
CA THR A 159 -22.08 18.94 33.48
C THR A 159 -21.00 18.38 34.42
N LEU A 160 -20.41 17.23 34.10
CA LEU A 160 -19.34 16.62 34.89
C LEU A 160 -17.96 17.16 34.43
N PHE A 161 -17.81 18.49 34.51
CA PHE A 161 -16.64 19.26 34.00
C PHE A 161 -15.28 18.68 34.44
N ASN A 162 -15.20 18.06 35.61
CA ASN A 162 -13.97 17.47 36.15
C ASN A 162 -13.58 16.11 35.53
N GLN A 163 -14.49 15.40 34.87
CA GLN A 163 -14.17 14.12 34.22
C GLN A 163 -13.77 14.28 32.75
N GLN A 164 -14.27 15.30 32.06
CA GLN A 164 -13.95 15.55 30.65
C GLN A 164 -12.47 15.89 30.45
N ALA A 165 -11.87 16.62 31.41
CA ALA A 165 -10.46 16.97 31.41
C ALA A 165 -9.52 15.77 31.57
N ARG A 166 -10.01 14.59 31.99
CA ARG A 166 -9.20 13.36 32.12
C ARG A 166 -9.06 12.57 30.83
N VAL A 167 -9.87 12.86 29.81
CA VAL A 167 -9.76 12.21 28.51
C VAL A 167 -8.70 12.95 27.70
N CYS A 168 -7.57 12.28 27.49
CA CYS A 168 -6.38 12.82 26.87
C CYS A 168 -5.89 11.89 25.77
N MET A 169 -5.30 12.48 24.74
CA MET A 169 -4.71 11.80 23.60
C MET A 169 -3.23 12.15 23.54
N ASP A 170 -2.36 11.13 23.60
CA ASP A 170 -0.90 11.29 23.58
C ASP A 170 -0.34 10.85 22.23
N ALA A 171 0.22 11.78 21.47
CA ALA A 171 0.75 11.51 20.13
C ALA A 171 2.11 10.80 20.14
N ARG A 172 2.81 10.77 21.29
CA ARG A 172 4.13 10.13 21.43
C ARG A 172 4.02 8.61 21.46
N MET A 173 2.91 8.08 21.99
CA MET A 173 2.66 6.63 22.05
C MET A 173 2.54 5.98 20.67
N TYR A 174 2.13 6.76 19.67
CA TYR A 174 1.95 6.31 18.28
C TYR A 174 3.15 6.65 17.39
N GLY A 175 4.20 7.27 17.94
CA GLY A 175 5.44 7.60 17.23
C GLY A 175 5.36 8.84 16.32
N PHE A 176 4.32 9.67 16.43
CA PHE A 176 4.24 10.94 15.68
C PHE A 176 5.17 12.01 16.24
N LEU A 177 5.45 11.98 17.54
CA LEU A 177 6.38 12.89 18.19
C LEU A 177 7.39 12.10 19.03
N PRO A 178 8.63 12.60 19.17
CA PRO A 178 9.61 11.96 20.04
C PRO A 178 9.20 12.12 21.53
N TRP A 179 9.66 11.21 22.39
CA TRP A 179 9.22 11.14 23.80
C TRP A 179 9.50 12.41 24.62
N ASN A 180 10.49 13.19 24.19
CA ASN A 180 10.90 14.46 24.76
C ASN A 180 10.01 15.65 24.34
N ALA A 181 9.04 15.45 23.44
CA ALA A 181 8.18 16.53 22.98
C ALA A 181 7.20 17.00 24.06
N VAL A 182 7.11 18.32 24.25
CA VAL A 182 6.24 18.99 25.22
C VAL A 182 5.32 19.99 24.50
N PRO A 183 4.00 19.99 24.73
CA PRO A 183 3.25 19.12 25.65
C PRO A 183 2.97 17.70 25.12
N GLY A 184 2.95 17.46 23.80
CA GLY A 184 2.76 16.13 23.19
C GLY A 184 1.42 15.42 23.49
N ILE A 185 0.57 16.03 24.32
CA ILE A 185 -0.70 15.52 24.82
C ILE A 185 -1.76 16.61 24.66
N VAL A 186 -2.98 16.23 24.27
CA VAL A 186 -4.14 17.13 24.20
C VAL A 186 -5.34 16.51 24.92
N CYS A 187 -6.08 17.29 25.73
CA CYS A 187 -7.16 16.80 26.59
C CYS A 187 -8.43 17.66 26.52
N GLY A 188 -9.59 17.09 26.87
CA GLY A 188 -10.83 17.85 27.12
C GLY A 188 -11.36 18.62 25.89
N ASN A 189 -11.89 19.84 26.10
CA ASN A 189 -12.53 20.62 25.02
C ASN A 189 -11.60 20.93 23.85
N THR A 190 -10.29 21.12 24.09
CA THR A 190 -9.34 21.36 23.00
C THR A 190 -9.25 20.14 22.09
N LEU A 191 -9.29 18.93 22.65
CA LEU A 191 -9.33 17.68 21.89
C LEU A 191 -10.61 17.59 21.04
N ALA A 192 -11.78 17.87 21.63
CA ALA A 192 -13.06 17.85 20.90
C ALA A 192 -13.14 18.91 19.78
N ASN A 193 -12.50 20.06 19.97
CA ASN A 193 -12.45 21.09 18.92
C ASN A 193 -11.58 20.65 17.75
N ILE A 194 -10.46 19.94 17.98
CA ILE A 194 -9.61 19.41 16.91
C ILE A 194 -10.38 18.45 16.01
N CYS A 195 -11.18 17.55 16.59
CA CYS A 195 -11.99 16.61 15.82
C CYS A 195 -13.08 17.26 14.95
N LYS A 196 -13.38 18.55 15.15
CA LYS A 196 -14.34 19.31 14.31
C LYS A 196 -13.67 20.04 13.17
N THR A 197 -12.33 20.10 13.11
CA THR A 197 -11.64 20.87 12.09
C THR A 197 -11.51 20.07 10.79
N PRO A 198 -11.52 20.74 9.63
CA PRO A 198 -11.42 20.06 8.34
C PRO A 198 -10.07 19.34 8.18
N GLU A 199 -9.01 19.82 8.82
CA GLU A 199 -7.67 19.20 8.75
C GLU A 199 -7.68 17.79 9.34
N PHE A 200 -8.47 17.54 10.40
CA PHE A 200 -8.62 16.21 10.99
C PHE A 200 -9.24 15.23 10.00
N TYR A 201 -10.38 15.59 9.40
CA TYR A 201 -11.10 14.72 8.46
C TYR A 201 -10.29 14.44 7.20
N VAL A 202 -9.67 15.46 6.62
CA VAL A 202 -8.82 15.30 5.42
C VAL A 202 -7.64 14.37 5.72
N THR A 203 -6.95 14.58 6.84
CA THR A 203 -5.80 13.72 7.22
C THR A 203 -6.25 12.28 7.49
N TYR A 204 -7.39 12.11 8.16
CA TYR A 204 -7.97 10.80 8.45
C TYR A 204 -8.33 10.03 7.18
N ASP A 205 -9.06 10.66 6.25
CA ASP A 205 -9.45 10.03 4.99
C ASP A 205 -8.24 9.67 4.13
N LEU A 206 -7.20 10.52 4.08
CA LEU A 206 -5.96 10.24 3.36
C LEU A 206 -5.21 9.04 3.93
N TYR A 207 -5.18 8.87 5.26
CA TYR A 207 -4.60 7.68 5.88
C TYR A 207 -5.42 6.41 5.61
N ILE A 208 -6.75 6.50 5.56
CA ILE A 208 -7.61 5.39 5.14
C ILE A 208 -7.33 5.02 3.68
N CYS A 209 -7.24 6.01 2.79
CA CYS A 209 -6.88 5.79 1.38
C CYS A 209 -5.52 5.10 1.25
N ALA A 210 -4.53 5.53 2.04
CA ALA A 210 -3.21 4.92 2.05
C ALA A 210 -3.25 3.45 2.53
N PHE A 211 -3.98 3.18 3.62
CA PHE A 211 -4.17 1.84 4.16
C PHE A 211 -4.88 0.91 3.16
N ALA A 212 -5.96 1.37 2.54
CA ALA A 212 -6.66 0.65 1.49
C ALA A 212 -5.76 0.37 0.28
N GLY A 213 -4.97 1.36 -0.15
CA GLY A 213 -3.99 1.21 -1.23
C GLY A 213 -2.92 0.16 -0.94
N ALA A 214 -2.41 0.14 0.30
CA ALA A 214 -1.48 -0.89 0.75
C ALA A 214 -2.10 -2.29 0.69
N GLY A 215 -3.36 -2.44 1.11
CA GLY A 215 -4.11 -3.71 1.04
C GLY A 215 -4.38 -4.17 -0.40
N ILE A 216 -4.78 -3.27 -1.29
CA ILE A 216 -5.01 -3.57 -2.72
C ILE A 216 -3.70 -4.02 -3.38
N THR A 217 -2.59 -3.34 -3.09
CA THR A 217 -1.26 -3.72 -3.61
C THR A 217 -0.83 -5.09 -3.10
N LEU A 218 -1.08 -5.39 -1.81
CA LEU A 218 -0.81 -6.70 -1.24
C LEU A 218 -1.60 -7.79 -1.96
N LEU A 219 -2.89 -7.56 -2.19
CA LEU A 219 -3.75 -8.47 -2.94
C LEU A 219 -3.22 -8.69 -4.36
N ALA A 220 -2.82 -7.62 -5.04
CA ALA A 220 -2.24 -7.69 -6.38
C ALA A 220 -0.97 -8.55 -6.42
N LEU A 221 -0.06 -8.38 -5.46
CA LEU A 221 1.14 -9.20 -5.33
C LEU A 221 0.82 -10.67 -5.10
N PHE A 222 -0.18 -10.99 -4.28
CA PHE A 222 -0.65 -12.36 -4.12
C PHE A 222 -1.21 -12.94 -5.42
N ILE A 223 -2.03 -12.18 -6.17
CA ILE A 223 -2.56 -12.62 -7.47
C ILE A 223 -1.40 -12.87 -8.45
N TYR A 224 -0.37 -12.02 -8.48
CA TYR A 224 0.82 -12.25 -9.29
C TYR A 224 1.56 -13.53 -8.90
N VAL A 225 1.76 -13.80 -7.61
CA VAL A 225 2.39 -15.05 -7.16
C VAL A 225 1.58 -16.26 -7.64
N VAL A 226 0.26 -16.25 -7.49
CA VAL A 226 -0.61 -17.36 -7.93
C VAL A 226 -0.55 -17.52 -9.46
N ALA A 227 -0.67 -16.43 -10.22
CA ALA A 227 -0.66 -16.48 -11.68
C ALA A 227 0.68 -16.98 -12.24
N THR A 228 1.80 -16.42 -11.76
CA THR A 228 3.15 -16.77 -12.22
C THR A 228 3.52 -18.21 -11.82
N THR A 229 3.18 -18.64 -10.61
CA THR A 229 3.41 -20.04 -10.18
C THR A 229 2.57 -21.04 -10.96
N TYR A 230 1.31 -20.73 -11.26
CA TYR A 230 0.46 -21.56 -12.11
C TYR A 230 1.06 -21.70 -13.52
N ASN A 231 1.42 -20.58 -14.15
CA ASN A 231 2.03 -20.59 -15.48
C ASN A 231 3.35 -21.37 -15.48
N TYR A 232 4.20 -21.17 -14.47
CA TYR A 232 5.44 -21.93 -14.31
C TYR A 232 5.20 -23.43 -14.16
N ALA A 233 4.22 -23.83 -13.34
CA ALA A 233 3.86 -25.24 -13.14
C ALA A 233 3.35 -25.88 -14.42
N VAL A 234 2.42 -25.24 -15.13
CA VAL A 234 1.88 -25.72 -16.41
C VAL A 234 3.00 -25.88 -17.44
N LEU A 235 3.92 -24.93 -17.54
CA LEU A 235 5.10 -25.03 -18.41
C LEU A 235 6.00 -26.22 -18.05
N ARG A 236 6.17 -26.51 -16.77
CA ARG A 236 6.94 -27.68 -16.30
C ARG A 236 6.25 -28.99 -16.66
N PHE A 237 4.91 -29.05 -16.56
CA PHE A 237 4.14 -30.24 -16.95
C PHE A 237 4.11 -30.46 -18.45
N LEU A 238 3.86 -29.43 -19.26
CA LEU A 238 3.87 -29.54 -20.73
C LEU A 238 5.27 -29.86 -21.28
N GLY A 239 6.32 -29.24 -20.72
CA GLY A 239 7.70 -29.55 -21.09
C GLY A 239 8.15 -30.99 -20.76
N ARG A 240 7.45 -31.71 -19.88
CA ARG A 240 7.67 -33.14 -19.63
C ARG A 240 6.94 -34.04 -20.63
N LYS A 241 5.81 -33.59 -21.20
CA LYS A 241 5.05 -34.34 -22.20
C LYS A 241 5.67 -34.27 -23.61
N GLY A 242 6.44 -33.21 -23.92
CA GLY A 242 7.20 -33.08 -25.17
C GLY A 242 8.45 -33.96 -25.31
N ILE A 243 8.73 -34.87 -24.36
CA ILE A 243 9.84 -35.85 -24.41
C ILE A 243 9.33 -37.23 -24.88
N ARG A 244 8.17 -37.31 -25.54
CA ARG A 244 7.77 -38.49 -26.31
C ARG A 244 7.55 -38.12 -27.77
N CYS A 245 8.65 -38.08 -28.51
CA CYS A 245 8.69 -38.48 -29.92
C CYS A 245 9.71 -39.60 -30.01
#